data_AF-A0A450UIN0-F1
#
_entry.id   AF-A0A450UIN0-F1
#
_cell.length_a   1.000
_cell.length_b   1.000
_cell.length_c   1.000
_cell.angle_alpha   90.00
_cell.angle_beta   90.00
_cell.angle_gamma   90.00
#
_symmetry.space_group_name_H-M   'P 1'
#
loop_
_entity.id
_entity.type
_entity.pdbx_description
1 polymer ?
#
loop_
_entity_poly.entity_id
_entity_poly.type
_entity_poly.pdbx_seq_one_letter_code
_entity_poly.pdbx_strand_id
1 'polypeptide(L)'
;MKEPITYSDYRQYLLVSQINHTLTNFADHSEHFSHDRLNQYLGNIKLTARSTWKNTKAHLIPSKQSYVVFDDTVHSISAIPLKLN
;
A
#
# COMPACT_ATOMS: atom_id res chain seq x y z
N MET A 1 4.30 -8.36 24.00
CA MET A 1 4.82 -7.33 23.07
C MET A 1 4.08 -7.50 21.75
N LYS A 2 3.64 -6.42 21.10
CA LYS A 2 2.99 -6.51 19.78
C LYS A 2 4.03 -6.86 18.71
N GLU A 3 3.66 -7.62 17.68
CA GLU A 3 4.57 -8.10 16.63
C GLU A 3 4.98 -6.96 15.67
N PRO A 4 6.17 -7.04 15.02
CA PRO A 4 6.53 -6.13 13.95
C PRO A 4 5.72 -6.45 12.68
N ILE A 5 5.32 -5.40 11.96
CA ILE A 5 4.54 -5.55 10.73
C ILE A 5 5.45 -5.79 9.55
N THR A 6 5.00 -6.67 8.67
CA THR A 6 5.64 -6.92 7.39
C THR A 6 4.88 -6.27 6.25
N TYR A 7 5.56 -6.16 5.11
CA TYR A 7 4.98 -5.64 3.88
C TYR A 7 3.88 -6.57 3.35
N SER A 8 3.90 -7.86 3.73
CA SER A 8 2.87 -8.82 3.33
C SER A 8 1.57 -8.59 4.07
N ASP A 9 1.63 -8.31 5.38
CA ASP A 9 0.44 -8.14 6.23
C ASP A 9 -0.43 -6.98 5.75
N TYR A 10 0.20 -5.83 5.50
CA TYR A 10 -0.50 -4.64 5.02
C TYR A 10 -1.04 -4.81 3.59
N ARG A 11 -0.28 -5.45 2.69
CA ARG A 11 -0.76 -5.74 1.32
C ARG A 11 -1.96 -6.68 1.32
N GLN A 12 -1.92 -7.74 2.13
CA GLN A 12 -3.01 -8.69 2.21
C GLN A 12 -4.27 -7.99 2.71
N TYR A 13 -4.13 -7.12 3.71
CA TYR A 13 -5.22 -6.28 4.20
C TYR A 13 -5.83 -5.40 3.09
N LEU A 14 -4.99 -4.68 2.33
CA LEU A 14 -5.47 -3.86 1.21
C LEU A 14 -6.13 -4.66 0.09
N LEU A 15 -5.68 -5.90 -0.15
CA LEU A 15 -6.26 -6.77 -1.18
C LEU A 15 -7.65 -7.29 -0.80
N VAL A 16 -7.92 -7.50 0.49
CA VAL A 16 -9.21 -8.01 0.97
C VAL A 16 -10.19 -6.89 1.35
N SER A 17 -9.71 -5.65 1.52
CA SER A 17 -10.57 -4.51 1.78
C SER A 17 -11.41 -4.15 0.55
N GLN A 18 -12.72 -4.05 0.72
CA GLN A 18 -13.65 -3.66 -0.35
C GLN A 18 -13.49 -2.18 -0.77
N ILE A 19 -12.98 -1.34 0.12
CA ILE A 19 -12.71 0.08 -0.12
C ILE A 19 -11.35 0.47 0.44
N ASN A 20 -10.79 1.58 -0.04
CA ASN A 20 -9.56 2.13 0.49
C ASN A 20 -9.77 2.57 1.95
N HIS A 21 -9.17 1.83 2.88
CA HIS A 21 -9.22 2.14 4.31
C HIS A 21 -8.00 2.93 4.76
N THR A 22 -8.19 3.72 5.82
CA THR A 22 -7.10 4.44 6.48
C THR A 22 -6.18 3.48 7.22
N LEU A 23 -4.97 3.93 7.50
CA LEU A 23 -4.02 3.20 8.34
C LEU A 23 -4.55 2.94 9.75
N THR A 24 -5.27 3.92 10.32
CA THR A 24 -5.96 3.77 11.60
C THR A 24 -6.95 2.63 11.56
N ASN A 25 -7.72 2.50 10.47
CA ASN A 25 -8.67 1.41 10.33
C ASN A 25 -7.97 0.04 10.31
N PHE A 26 -6.81 -0.10 9.65
CA PHE A 26 -6.03 -1.34 9.72
C PHE A 26 -5.56 -1.65 11.14
N ALA A 27 -5.06 -0.64 11.84
CA ALA A 27 -4.55 -0.78 13.19
C ALA A 27 -5.64 -1.13 14.21
N ASP A 28 -6.85 -0.58 14.05
CA ASP A 28 -8.00 -0.84 14.90
C ASP A 28 -8.55 -2.27 14.72
N HIS A 29 -8.43 -2.82 13.51
CA HIS A 29 -8.92 -4.17 13.16
C HIS A 29 -7.83 -5.26 13.29
N SER A 30 -6.67 -4.91 13.86
CA SER A 30 -5.60 -5.86 14.13
C SER A 30 -5.18 -5.83 15.60
N GLU A 31 -5.64 -6.82 16.37
CA GLU A 31 -5.27 -7.01 17.78
C GLU A 31 -3.74 -7.18 17.98
N HIS A 32 -3.04 -7.61 16.93
CA HIS A 32 -1.62 -7.97 16.98
C HIS A 32 -0.65 -6.79 16.78
N PHE A 33 -1.12 -5.64 16.29
CA PHE A 33 -0.25 -4.56 15.81
C PHE A 33 -0.46 -3.23 16.54
N SER A 34 0.60 -2.42 16.61
CA SER A 34 0.60 -1.11 17.30
C SER A 34 0.45 0.00 16.27
N HIS A 35 -0.46 0.96 16.47
CA HIS A 35 -0.62 2.13 15.60
C HIS A 35 0.69 2.86 15.33
N ASP A 36 1.49 3.13 16.37
CA ASP A 36 2.76 3.84 16.22
C ASP A 36 3.76 3.08 15.34
N ARG A 37 3.81 1.75 15.48
CA ARG A 37 4.69 0.91 14.66
C ARG A 37 4.19 0.83 13.22
N LEU A 38 2.87 0.86 13.01
CA LEU A 38 2.27 0.93 11.68
C LEU A 38 2.63 2.23 10.97
N ASN A 39 2.45 3.36 11.65
CA ASN A 39 2.80 4.69 11.15
C ASN A 39 4.28 4.77 10.80
N GLN A 40 5.15 4.30 11.70
CA GLN A 40 6.59 4.29 11.46
C GLN A 40 6.97 3.34 10.32
N TYR A 41 6.37 2.15 10.24
CA TYR A 41 6.68 1.17 9.21
C TYR A 41 6.30 1.72 7.83
N LEU A 42 5.04 2.11 7.62
CA LEU A 42 4.56 2.60 6.33
C LEU A 42 5.20 3.93 5.93
N GLY A 43 5.45 4.83 6.89
CA GLY A 43 6.13 6.10 6.62
C GLY A 43 7.56 5.93 6.10
N ASN A 44 8.20 4.80 6.40
CA ASN A 44 9.57 4.50 5.98
C ASN A 44 9.67 3.52 4.81
N ILE A 45 8.55 2.93 4.36
CA ILE A 45 8.58 2.00 3.23
C ILE A 45 8.83 2.76 1.93
N LYS A 46 9.81 2.27 1.16
CA LYS A 46 10.07 2.72 -0.20
C LYS A 46 9.59 1.68 -1.20
N LEU A 47 8.47 1.98 -1.87
CA LEU A 47 7.97 1.18 -2.99
C LEU A 47 8.67 1.61 -4.28
N THR A 48 9.79 0.96 -4.57
CA THR A 48 10.56 1.24 -5.79
C THR A 48 9.99 0.45 -6.97
N ALA A 49 10.05 1.00 -8.19
CA ALA A 49 9.66 0.29 -9.40
C ALA A 49 10.37 -1.08 -9.54
N ARG A 50 11.64 -1.15 -9.13
CA ARG A 50 12.42 -2.40 -9.09
C ARG A 50 11.80 -3.43 -8.14
N SER A 51 11.38 -3.00 -6.95
CA SER A 51 10.72 -3.89 -5.98
C SER A 51 9.37 -4.38 -6.50
N THR A 52 8.59 -3.51 -7.16
CA THR A 52 7.32 -3.88 -7.79
C THR A 52 7.55 -4.91 -8.88
N TRP A 53 8.44 -4.63 -9.84
CA TRP A 53 8.76 -5.53 -10.94
C TRP A 53 9.23 -6.91 -10.46
N LYS A 54 10.08 -6.96 -9.42
CA LYS A 54 10.54 -8.22 -8.81
C LYS A 54 9.38 -9.07 -8.31
N ASN A 55 8.35 -8.46 -7.73
CA ASN A 55 7.20 -9.18 -7.17
C ASN A 55 6.12 -9.51 -8.23
N THR A 56 6.01 -8.76 -9.34
CA THR A 56 4.93 -8.95 -10.32
C THR A 56 5.33 -9.76 -11.54
N LYS A 57 6.62 -9.79 -11.91
CA LYS A 57 7.09 -10.40 -13.17
C LYS A 57 6.63 -11.85 -13.35
N ALA A 58 6.64 -12.66 -12.28
CA ALA A 58 6.25 -14.06 -12.34
C ALA A 58 4.75 -14.27 -12.66
N HIS A 59 3.92 -13.24 -12.45
CA HIS A 59 2.49 -13.27 -12.70
C HIS A 59 2.11 -12.74 -14.10
N LEU A 60 3.07 -12.20 -14.86
CA LEU A 60 2.85 -11.74 -16.23
C LEU A 60 2.85 -12.95 -17.18
N ILE A 61 1.72 -13.18 -17.84
CA ILE A 61 1.58 -14.27 -18.83
C ILE A 61 1.91 -13.69 -20.21
N PRO A 62 3.07 -14.03 -20.81
CA PRO A 62 3.41 -13.58 -22.15
C PRO A 62 2.49 -14.25 -23.17
N SER A 63 1.93 -13.45 -24.07
CA SER A 63 1.04 -13.94 -25.12
C SER A 63 1.25 -13.15 -26.41
N LYS A 64 1.09 -13.82 -27.55
CA LYS A 64 1.12 -13.13 -28.86
C LYS A 64 -0.07 -12.19 -29.04
N GLN A 65 -1.12 -12.35 -28.25
CA GLN A 65 -2.31 -11.50 -28.24
C GLN A 65 -2.32 -10.48 -27.09
N SER A 66 -1.24 -10.36 -26.31
CA SER A 66 -1.17 -9.34 -25.25
C SER A 66 -0.84 -7.97 -25.81
N TYR A 67 -1.47 -6.95 -25.24
CA TYR A 67 -1.19 -5.54 -25.53
C TYR A 67 -0.69 -4.85 -24.27
N VAL A 68 0.19 -3.85 -24.45
CA VAL A 68 0.59 -2.95 -23.36
C VAL A 68 -0.35 -1.74 -23.41
N VAL A 69 -1.10 -1.54 -22.33
CA VAL A 69 -1.89 -0.32 -22.13
C VAL A 69 -1.02 0.68 -21.40
N PHE A 70 -0.85 1.86 -21.97
CA PHE A 70 -0.11 2.97 -21.39
C PHE A 70 -1.05 4.17 -21.28
N ASP A 71 -1.05 4.82 -20.13
CA ASP A 71 -1.87 5.98 -19.79
C ASP A 71 -1.06 6.90 -18.86
N ASP A 72 -1.27 8.21 -18.96
CA ASP A 72 -0.64 9.19 -18.08
C ASP A 72 -1.67 9.78 -17.11
N THR A 73 -1.43 9.58 -15.81
CA THR A 73 -2.32 10.10 -14.77
C THR A 73 -1.64 11.20 -13.97
N VAL A 74 -2.31 12.34 -13.77
CA VAL A 74 -1.88 13.37 -12.83
C VAL A 74 -2.55 13.13 -11.49
N HIS A 75 -1.75 12.83 -10.45
CA HIS A 75 -2.25 12.75 -9.09
C HIS A 75 -2.16 14.13 -8.43
N SER A 76 -3.29 14.82 -8.28
CA SER A 76 -3.34 16.08 -7.52
C SER A 76 -3.49 15.77 -6.04
N ILE A 77 -2.48 16.11 -5.24
CA ILE A 77 -2.59 16.13 -3.78
C ILE A 77 -2.89 17.58 -3.39
N SER A 78 -4.16 17.91 -3.22
CA SER A 78 -4.52 19.09 -2.46
C SER A 78 -4.33 18.77 -0.99
N ALA A 79 -3.18 19.15 -0.42
CA ALA A 79 -3.09 19.27 1.02
C ALA A 79 -4.12 20.34 1.43
N ILE A 80 -5.26 19.93 1.98
CA ILE A 80 -6.13 20.85 2.71
C ILE A 80 -5.29 21.30 3.91
N PRO A 81 -4.84 22.57 3.99
CA PRO A 81 -4.19 23.02 5.21
C PRO A 81 -5.26 22.94 6.30
N LEU A 82 -5.03 22.06 7.29
CA LEU A 82 -5.77 22.08 8.54
C LEU A 82 -5.55 23.47 9.13
N LYS A 83 -6.51 24.38 8.91
CA LYS A 83 -6.59 25.61 9.68
C LYS A 83 -6.90 25.19 11.11
N LEU A 84 -5.87 25.18 11.93
CA LEU A 84 -6.00 25.19 13.38
C LEU A 84 -6.64 26.54 13.73
N ASN A 85 -7.89 26.49 14.18
CA ASN A 85 -8.56 27.58 14.86
C ASN A 85 -8.19 27.57 16.34
#